data_AF-A0A3D0JNH4-F1
#
_entry.id   AF-A0A3D0JNH4-F1
#
_cell.length_a   1.000
_cell.length_b   1.000
_cell.length_c   1.000
_cell.angle_alpha   90.00
_cell.angle_beta   90.00
_cell.angle_gamma   90.00
#
_symmetry.space_group_name_H-M   'P 1'
#
loop_
_entity.id
_entity.type
_entity.pdbx_description
1 polymer ?
#
loop_
_entity_poly.entity_id
_entity_poly.type
_entity_poly.pdbx_seq_one_letter_code
_entity_poly.pdbx_strand_id
1 'polypeptide(L)'
;MSTTRKMRLGPLPKTETTKLTFTCPASLKADLDRYAALHAQTYGEAVDAVTQIPHMLEAFMTGDRGFKRAGNDPDRQLPTI
;
A
#
# COMPACT_ATOMS: atom_id res chain seq x y z
N MET A 1 -0.61 6.95 48.88
CA MET A 1 -0.03 5.97 47.94
C MET A 1 -1.11 5.53 46.98
N SER A 2 -1.14 6.08 45.76
CA SER A 2 -2.18 5.75 44.76
C SER A 2 -1.74 4.52 43.97
N THR A 3 -2.48 3.42 44.11
CA THR A 3 -2.26 2.17 43.38
C THR A 3 -2.69 2.35 41.93
N THR A 4 -1.72 2.61 41.05
CA THR A 4 -1.93 2.63 39.60
C THR A 4 -2.37 1.22 39.17
N ARG A 5 -3.68 1.02 38.97
CA ARG A 5 -4.21 -0.20 38.37
C ARG A 5 -3.64 -0.34 36.96
N LYS A 6 -2.57 -1.13 36.81
CA LYS A 6 -1.99 -1.47 35.51
C LYS A 6 -3.06 -2.22 34.71
N MET A 7 -3.68 -1.55 33.76
CA MET A 7 -4.53 -2.21 32.77
C MET A 7 -3.70 -3.28 32.05
N ARG A 8 -4.28 -4.47 31.88
CA ARG A 8 -3.63 -5.62 31.21
C ARG A 8 -3.43 -5.39 29.71
N LEU A 9 -4.10 -4.37 29.17
CA LEU A 9 -3.99 -3.93 27.79
C LEU A 9 -3.17 -2.63 27.75
N GLY A 10 -2.04 -2.69 27.06
CA GLY A 10 -1.25 -1.51 26.71
C GLY A 10 -1.98 -0.62 25.71
N PRO A 11 -1.40 0.52 25.32
CA PRO A 11 -2.00 1.37 24.29
C PRO A 11 -2.25 0.55 23.02
N LEU A 12 -3.45 0.68 22.46
CA LEU A 12 -3.81 0.01 21.20
C LEU A 12 -2.92 0.54 20.07
N PRO A 13 -2.53 -0.32 19.11
CA PRO A 13 -1.81 0.14 17.92
C PRO A 13 -2.64 1.21 17.22
N LYS A 14 -1.99 2.32 16.87
CA LYS A 14 -2.61 3.37 16.06
C LYS A 14 -2.69 2.88 14.63
N THR A 15 -3.90 2.71 14.10
CA THR A 15 -4.10 2.52 12.67
C THR A 15 -4.10 3.90 12.03
N GLU A 16 -3.01 4.25 11.35
CA GLU A 16 -2.94 5.48 10.56
C GLU A 16 -3.36 5.16 9.13
N THR A 17 -4.29 5.94 8.58
CA THR A 17 -4.74 5.82 7.18
C THR A 17 -4.40 7.11 6.46
N THR A 18 -3.63 7.02 5.39
CA THR A 18 -3.27 8.17 4.56
C THR A 18 -4.06 8.12 3.26
N LYS A 19 -4.84 9.16 2.99
CA LYS A 19 -5.53 9.32 1.70
C LYS A 19 -4.59 9.99 0.70
N LEU A 20 -4.36 9.34 -0.44
CA LEU A 20 -3.60 9.89 -1.55
C LEU A 20 -4.52 10.20 -2.73
N THR A 21 -4.22 11.26 -3.46
CA THR A 21 -4.88 11.61 -4.73
C THR A 21 -3.80 11.75 -5.78
N PHE A 22 -3.95 11.10 -6.92
CA PHE A 22 -3.00 11.19 -8.01
C PHE A 22 -3.74 11.38 -9.34
N THR A 23 -3.10 12.11 -10.24
CA THR A 23 -3.54 12.25 -11.62
C THR A 23 -2.91 11.13 -12.44
N CYS A 24 -3.69 10.44 -13.25
CA CYS A 24 -3.19 9.45 -14.20
C CYS A 24 -3.75 9.68 -15.60
N PRO A 25 -3.06 9.20 -16.66
CA PRO A 25 -3.62 9.15 -18.00
C PRO A 25 -4.93 8.35 -18.02
N ALA A 26 -5.88 8.78 -18.85
CA ALA A 26 -7.15 8.07 -19.00
C ALA A 26 -6.98 6.62 -19.46
N SER A 27 -5.95 6.33 -20.27
CA SER A 27 -5.59 4.97 -20.68
C SER A 27 -5.24 4.09 -19.49
N LEU A 28 -4.46 4.58 -18.53
CA LEU A 28 -4.10 3.83 -17.34
C LEU A 28 -5.33 3.52 -16.48
N LYS A 29 -6.27 4.48 -16.32
CA LYS A 29 -7.53 4.22 -15.62
C LYS A 29 -8.34 3.11 -16.31
N ALA A 30 -8.46 3.16 -17.64
CA ALA A 30 -9.19 2.15 -18.40
C ALA A 30 -8.57 0.74 -18.26
N ASP A 31 -7.25 0.65 -18.25
CA ASP A 31 -6.55 -0.62 -18.05
C ASP A 31 -6.72 -1.16 -16.62
N LEU A 32 -6.70 -0.28 -15.61
CA LEU A 32 -6.98 -0.66 -14.22
C LEU A 32 -8.40 -1.18 -14.04
N ASP A 33 -9.40 -0.53 -14.66
CA ASP A 33 -10.79 -0.96 -14.63
C ASP A 33 -10.98 -2.33 -15.31
N ARG A 34 -10.33 -2.52 -16.46
CA ARG A 34 -10.34 -3.82 -17.14
C ARG A 34 -9.71 -4.91 -16.29
N TYR A 35 -8.59 -4.61 -15.64
CA TYR A 35 -7.92 -5.57 -14.77
C TYR A 35 -8.82 -5.97 -13.59
N ALA A 36 -9.49 -5.00 -12.96
CA ALA A 36 -10.42 -5.25 -11.86
C ALA A 36 -11.63 -6.11 -12.29
N ALA A 37 -12.16 -5.87 -13.49
CA ALA A 37 -13.21 -6.71 -14.09
C ALA A 37 -12.73 -8.14 -14.37
N LEU A 38 -11.48 -8.34 -14.79
CA LEU A 38 -10.89 -9.68 -14.98
C LEU A 38 -10.66 -10.39 -13.64
N HIS A 39 -10.22 -9.66 -12.62
CA HIS A 39 -10.11 -10.19 -11.26
C HIS A 39 -11.46 -10.69 -10.75
N ALA A 40 -12.53 -9.92 -10.96
CA ALA A 40 -13.89 -10.31 -10.58
C ALA A 40 -14.37 -11.58 -11.28
N GLN A 41 -14.06 -11.73 -12.56
CA GLN A 41 -14.38 -12.96 -13.30
C GLN A 41 -13.63 -14.18 -12.76
N THR A 42 -12.40 -13.98 -12.25
CA THR A 42 -11.55 -15.07 -11.75
C THR A 42 -11.91 -15.49 -10.33
N TYR A 43 -12.25 -14.54 -9.46
CA TYR A 43 -12.44 -14.77 -8.02
C TYR A 43 -13.89 -14.59 -7.55
N GLY A 44 -14.82 -14.23 -8.44
CA GLY A 44 -16.25 -14.12 -8.16
C GLY A 44 -16.67 -12.86 -7.39
N GLU A 45 -15.73 -11.99 -7.04
CA GLU A 45 -15.99 -10.75 -6.31
C GLU A 45 -15.63 -9.52 -7.17
N ALA A 46 -16.62 -8.67 -7.42
CA ALA A 46 -16.40 -7.40 -8.10
C ALA A 46 -15.62 -6.44 -7.21
N VAL A 47 -14.40 -6.09 -7.64
CA VAL A 47 -13.54 -5.12 -6.97
C VAL A 47 -13.41 -3.89 -7.88
N ASP A 48 -13.47 -2.68 -7.31
CA ASP A 48 -13.14 -1.45 -8.06
C ASP A 48 -11.61 -1.28 -8.14
N ALA A 49 -11.14 -0.64 -9.20
CA ALA A 49 -9.74 -0.27 -9.37
C ALA A 49 -9.21 0.48 -8.13
N VAL A 50 -9.99 1.38 -7.52
CA VAL A 50 -9.58 2.14 -6.32
C VAL A 50 -9.27 1.23 -5.13
N THR A 51 -10.02 0.14 -4.97
CA THR A 51 -9.79 -0.85 -3.92
C THR A 51 -8.63 -1.78 -4.25
N GLN A 52 -8.43 -2.09 -5.54
CA GLN A 52 -7.35 -2.98 -5.98
C GLN A 52 -5.97 -2.31 -6.01
N ILE A 53 -5.89 -1.01 -6.34
CA ILE A 53 -4.64 -0.25 -6.48
C ILE A 53 -3.72 -0.37 -5.25
N PRO A 54 -4.20 -0.19 -3.99
CA PRO A 54 -3.35 -0.36 -2.82
C PRO A 54 -2.67 -1.74 -2.75
N HIS A 55 -3.42 -2.82 -3.04
CA HIS A 55 -2.88 -4.17 -3.04
C HIS A 55 -1.85 -4.39 -4.16
N MET A 56 -2.11 -3.85 -5.35
CA MET A 56 -1.14 -3.91 -6.46
C MET A 56 0.16 -3.19 -6.11
N LEU A 57 0.08 -2.01 -5.49
CA LEU A 57 1.24 -1.23 -5.10
C LEU A 57 2.03 -1.94 -3.98
N GLU A 58 1.36 -2.52 -3.00
CA GLU A 58 2.01 -3.28 -1.94
C GLU A 58 2.73 -4.52 -2.48
N ALA A 59 2.08 -5.27 -3.37
CA ALA A 59 2.69 -6.41 -4.05
C ALA A 59 3.89 -5.99 -4.91
N PHE A 60 3.78 -4.87 -5.62
CA PHE A 60 4.86 -4.30 -6.41
C PHE A 60 6.07 -3.91 -5.53
N MET A 61 5.86 -3.16 -4.45
CA MET A 61 6.93 -2.75 -3.51
C MET A 61 7.59 -3.96 -2.85
N THR A 62 6.79 -4.99 -2.54
CA THR A 62 7.32 -6.25 -1.99
C THR A 62 8.11 -7.04 -3.03
N GLY A 63 7.73 -6.99 -4.31
CA GLY A 63 8.42 -7.67 -5.41
C GLY A 63 9.69 -6.97 -5.89
N ASP A 64 9.80 -5.65 -5.72
CA ASP A 64 10.92 -4.86 -6.24
C ASP A 64 12.21 -5.06 -5.43
N ARG A 65 13.06 -5.97 -5.91
CA ARG A 65 14.38 -6.25 -5.31
C ARG A 65 15.34 -5.08 -5.48
N GLY A 66 15.21 -4.28 -6.54
CA GLY A 66 16.05 -3.11 -6.76
C GLY A 66 15.79 -2.05 -5.69
N PHE A 67 14.51 -1.78 -5.44
CA PHE A 67 14.06 -0.93 -4.35
C PHE A 67 14.54 -1.42 -2.97
N LYS A 68 14.34 -2.71 -2.67
CA LYS A 68 14.78 -3.30 -1.39
C LYS A 68 16.29 -3.22 -1.16
N ARG A 69 17.09 -3.38 -2.21
CA ARG A 69 18.56 -3.27 -2.11
C ARG A 69 19.01 -1.83 -1.88
N ALA A 70 18.36 -0.85 -2.50
CA ALA A 70 18.66 0.56 -2.30
C ALA A 70 18.34 1.03 -0.87
N GLY A 71 17.29 0.51 -0.24
CA GLY A 71 16.92 0.86 1.14
C GLY A 71 17.87 0.33 2.22
N ASN A 72 18.71 -0.67 1.91
CA ASN A 72 19.68 -1.26 2.83
C ASN A 72 21.11 -0.71 2.67
N ASP A 73 21.30 0.25 1.76
CA ASP A 73 22.59 0.89 1.53
C ASP A 73 22.58 2.31 2.14
N PRO A 74 23.08 2.49 3.38
CA PRO A 74 23.02 3.77 4.08
C PRO A 74 23.84 4.88 3.40
N ASP A 75 24.72 4.53 2.45
CA ASP A 75 25.58 5.47 1.72
C ASP A 75 25.06 5.80 0.31
N ARG A 76 23.98 5.17 -0.14
CA ARG A 76 23.41 5.41 -1.47
C ARG A 76 22.41 6.56 -1.44
N GLN A 77 22.91 7.76 -1.19
CA GLN A 77 22.21 8.98 -1.59
C GLN A 77 22.07 8.93 -3.13
N LEU A 78 20.86 8.70 -3.64
CA LEU A 78 20.60 8.83 -5.07
C LEU A 78 21.05 10.23 -5.51
N PRO A 79 21.80 10.37 -6.61
CA PRO A 79 22.17 11.69 -7.11
C PRO A 79 20.88 12.47 -7.39
N THR A 80 20.71 13.58 -6.69
CA THR A 80 19.68 14.56 -6.99
C THR A 80 19.85 14.99 -8.44
N ILE A 81 18.82 14.75 -9.26
CA ILE A 81 18.73 15.33 -10.61
C ILE A 81 18.22 16.76 -10.48
#